data_AF-A0A8H7I1E3-F1
#
_entry.id   AF-A0A8H7I1E3-F1
#
_cell.length_a   1.000
_cell.length_b   1.000
_cell.length_c   1.000
_cell.angle_alpha   90.00
_cell.angle_beta   90.00
_cell.angle_gamma   90.00
#
_symmetry.space_group_name_H-M   'P 1'
#
loop_
_entity.id
_entity.type
_entity.pdbx_description
1 polymer ?
#
loop_
_entity_poly.entity_id
_entity_poly.type
_entity_poly.pdbx_seq_one_letter_code
_entity_poly.pdbx_strand_id
1 'polypeptide(L)'
;MVVSSEPAVVPCPIPTDKPAPDGFPDYLPPWRPQAESWWILTAAPLPWQTKTLPKGALDNQETIRLQDFQATYEGGPGAIQLIRYHESPVGPYDELIYVPGQMSYKSGDSSVSGRSITRIYVSSFAPLTNGRRIWNTPKHLARFEFTREAPSDPLSPTLVSVYPSLSDSPTPEFSPDPMFRARLVPSRYLPSIPFNLSSAFRVRYSIRECFNLRCPSLWGQKSGSQLK
;
A
#
# COMPACT_ATOMS: atom_id res chain seq x y z
N MET A 1 -24.23 17.86 28.52
CA MET A 1 -24.35 17.36 27.14
C MET A 1 -23.62 16.03 27.09
N VAL A 2 -24.37 14.93 27.18
CA VAL A 2 -23.81 13.57 27.26
C VAL A 2 -23.35 13.19 25.85
N VAL A 3 -22.05 13.00 25.67
CA VAL A 3 -21.48 12.48 24.42
C VAL A 3 -21.89 11.01 24.34
N SER A 4 -22.94 10.74 23.55
CA SER A 4 -23.32 9.39 23.18
C SER A 4 -22.18 8.79 22.36
N SER A 5 -21.45 7.84 22.95
CA SER A 5 -20.47 7.03 22.24
C SER A 5 -21.23 6.01 21.40
N GLU A 6 -21.39 6.29 20.11
CA GLU A 6 -21.76 5.24 19.15
C GLU A 6 -20.76 4.08 19.28
N PRO A 7 -21.23 2.83 19.48
CA PRO A 7 -20.34 1.68 19.47
C PRO A 7 -19.71 1.59 18.07
N ALA A 8 -18.38 1.50 18.02
CA ALA A 8 -17.66 1.27 16.79
C ALA A 8 -18.24 0.04 16.10
N VAL A 9 -18.78 0.23 14.90
CA VAL A 9 -19.23 -0.87 14.04
C VAL A 9 -18.02 -1.77 13.84
N VAL A 10 -18.02 -2.93 14.50
CA VAL A 10 -17.03 -3.97 14.27
C VAL A 10 -17.19 -4.37 12.81
N PRO A 11 -16.16 -4.21 11.95
CA PRO A 11 -16.26 -4.63 10.56
C PRO A 11 -16.61 -6.12 10.56
N CYS A 12 -17.78 -6.47 10.01
CA CYS A 12 -18.14 -7.87 9.84
C CYS A 12 -17.04 -8.51 8.97
N PRO A 13 -16.52 -9.68 9.34
CA PRO A 13 -15.68 -10.47 8.43
C PRO A 13 -16.45 -10.66 7.13
N ILE A 14 -15.78 -10.47 5.99
CA ILE A 14 -16.34 -10.92 4.71
C ILE A 14 -16.64 -12.42 4.90
N PRO A 15 -17.90 -12.88 4.73
CA PRO A 15 -18.22 -14.28 4.88
C PRO A 15 -17.34 -15.09 3.92
N THR A 16 -16.42 -15.86 4.46
CA THR A 16 -15.60 -16.76 3.66
C THR A 16 -16.28 -18.11 3.66
N ASP A 17 -16.68 -18.58 2.47
CA ASP A 17 -17.28 -19.92 2.31
C ASP A 17 -16.32 -21.06 2.68
N LYS A 18 -15.01 -20.78 2.74
CA LYS A 18 -13.97 -21.74 3.08
C LYS A 18 -13.49 -21.53 4.52
N PRO A 19 -13.25 -22.60 5.31
CA PRO A 19 -12.59 -22.48 6.60
C PRO A 19 -11.14 -21.99 6.43
N ALA A 20 -10.59 -21.40 7.48
CA ALA A 20 -9.19 -21.01 7.51
C ALA A 20 -8.28 -22.26 7.37
N PRO A 21 -7.12 -22.16 6.70
CA PRO A 21 -6.18 -23.27 6.64
C PRO A 21 -5.70 -23.69 8.04
N ASP A 22 -5.50 -24.99 8.26
CA ASP A 22 -5.05 -25.52 9.53
C ASP A 22 -3.75 -24.84 9.99
N GLY A 23 -3.73 -24.37 11.24
CA GLY A 23 -2.59 -23.66 11.83
C GLY A 23 -2.52 -22.15 11.53
N PHE A 24 -3.45 -21.58 10.74
CA PHE A 24 -3.47 -20.16 10.39
C PHE A 24 -4.82 -19.53 10.76
N PRO A 25 -5.03 -19.12 12.03
CA PRO A 25 -6.29 -18.52 12.45
C PRO A 25 -6.55 -17.18 11.76
N ASP A 26 -7.82 -16.77 11.72
CA ASP A 26 -8.24 -15.47 11.22
C ASP A 26 -8.01 -14.40 12.31
N TYR A 27 -7.27 -13.35 11.97
CA TYR A 27 -6.95 -12.22 12.85
C TYR A 27 -7.72 -10.98 12.38
N LEU A 28 -8.85 -10.72 13.01
CA LEU A 28 -9.74 -9.61 12.62
C LEU A 28 -9.15 -8.23 12.95
N PRO A 29 -9.53 -7.17 12.22
CA PRO A 29 -9.19 -5.79 12.57
C PRO A 29 -9.83 -5.35 13.91
N PRO A 30 -9.33 -4.28 14.55
CA PRO A 30 -8.23 -3.42 14.10
C PRO A 30 -6.84 -3.96 14.48
N TRP A 31 -5.89 -3.85 13.55
CA TRP A 31 -4.48 -4.16 13.83
C TRP A 31 -3.72 -2.89 14.22
N ARG A 32 -2.78 -3.01 15.16
CA ARG A 32 -1.87 -1.93 15.57
C ARG A 32 -0.41 -2.37 15.40
N PRO A 33 0.05 -2.52 14.15
CA PRO A 33 1.38 -3.05 13.92
C PRO A 33 2.47 -1.99 14.17
N GLN A 34 3.67 -2.46 14.54
CA GLN A 34 4.88 -1.64 14.55
C GLN A 34 5.72 -1.99 13.32
N ALA A 35 6.10 -0.98 12.54
CA ALA A 35 6.81 -1.21 11.28
C ALA A 35 7.80 -0.10 10.94
N GLU A 36 8.85 -0.50 10.24
CA GLU A 36 9.70 0.39 9.45
C GLU A 36 9.22 0.34 7.99
N SER A 37 9.19 1.48 7.30
CA SER A 37 8.76 1.49 5.89
C SER A 37 9.57 2.46 5.04
N TRP A 38 9.80 2.07 3.79
CA TRP A 38 10.41 2.86 2.75
C TRP A 38 9.41 3.09 1.63
N TRP A 39 9.22 4.35 1.29
CA TRP A 39 8.32 4.78 0.23
C TRP A 39 9.15 5.24 -0.96
N ILE A 40 9.14 4.44 -2.01
CA ILE A 40 9.84 4.73 -3.26
C ILE A 40 8.78 5.28 -4.20
N LEU A 41 8.68 6.61 -4.27
CA LEU A 41 7.78 7.27 -5.21
C LEU A 41 8.29 7.00 -6.62
N THR A 42 7.52 6.26 -7.40
CA THR A 42 7.91 5.96 -8.78
C THR A 42 7.71 7.23 -9.58
N ALA A 43 8.75 7.64 -10.31
CA ALA A 43 8.63 8.64 -11.37
C ALA A 43 7.82 8.00 -12.51
N ALA A 44 6.51 7.94 -12.35
CA ALA A 44 5.63 7.59 -13.44
C ALA A 44 5.64 8.76 -14.42
N PRO A 45 5.69 8.51 -15.74
CA PRO A 45 5.36 9.52 -16.73
C PRO A 45 4.15 10.34 -16.29
N LEU A 46 4.22 11.65 -16.49
CA LEU A 46 3.10 12.56 -16.25
C LEU A 46 1.84 11.98 -16.93
N PRO A 47 0.62 12.20 -16.40
CA PRO A 47 -0.58 11.46 -16.85
C PRO A 47 -0.85 11.46 -18.37
N TRP A 48 -0.30 12.43 -19.11
CA TRP A 48 -0.36 12.51 -20.57
C TRP A 48 0.66 11.64 -21.32
N GLN A 49 1.72 11.18 -20.67
CA GLN A 49 2.83 10.46 -21.28
C GLN A 49 2.55 8.95 -21.43
N THR A 50 1.81 8.31 -20.52
CA THR A 50 1.35 6.93 -20.70
C THR A 50 -0.01 6.68 -20.03
N LYS A 51 -1.02 6.34 -20.84
CA LYS A 51 -2.32 5.81 -20.34
C LYS A 51 -2.34 4.29 -20.23
N THR A 52 -1.24 3.65 -20.60
CA THR A 52 -1.09 2.19 -20.54
C THR A 52 -0.33 1.80 -19.30
N LEU A 53 -0.86 0.82 -18.59
CA LEU A 53 -0.20 0.26 -17.43
C LEU A 53 1.12 -0.41 -17.84
N PRO A 54 2.22 -0.28 -17.04
CA PRO A 54 3.47 -0.96 -17.35
C PRO A 54 3.30 -2.47 -17.48
N LYS A 55 4.05 -3.10 -18.39
CA LYS A 55 4.06 -4.56 -18.53
C LYS A 55 4.48 -5.20 -17.21
N GLY A 56 3.74 -6.21 -16.76
CA GLY A 56 4.00 -6.88 -15.48
C GLY A 56 3.59 -6.09 -14.24
N ALA A 57 2.86 -4.97 -14.39
CA ALA A 57 2.30 -4.25 -13.25
C ALA A 57 1.15 -5.01 -12.57
N LEU A 58 0.42 -5.84 -13.32
CA LEU A 58 -0.69 -6.65 -12.80
C LEU A 58 -0.22 -8.06 -12.50
N ASP A 59 -0.82 -8.66 -11.47
CA ASP A 59 -0.82 -10.11 -11.35
C ASP A 59 -1.83 -10.75 -12.33
N ASN A 60 -1.58 -12.00 -12.69
CA ASN A 60 -2.44 -12.76 -13.59
C ASN A 60 -3.84 -12.96 -12.98
N GLN A 61 -3.94 -13.16 -11.66
CA GLN A 61 -5.22 -13.35 -10.98
C GLN A 61 -6.04 -12.05 -10.93
N GLU A 62 -5.36 -10.91 -10.83
CA GLU A 62 -6.02 -9.60 -10.79
C GLU A 62 -6.47 -9.11 -12.16
N THR A 63 -5.88 -9.62 -13.24
CA THR A 63 -6.24 -9.23 -14.60
C THR A 63 -7.72 -9.52 -14.90
N ILE A 64 -8.26 -10.65 -14.42
CA ILE A 64 -9.67 -11.01 -14.62
C ILE A 64 -10.59 -10.05 -13.83
N ARG A 65 -10.29 -9.83 -12.54
CA ARG A 65 -11.08 -8.94 -11.69
C ARG A 65 -11.11 -7.51 -12.20
N LEU A 66 -9.98 -7.02 -12.70
CA LEU A 66 -9.89 -5.68 -13.28
C LEU A 66 -10.75 -5.56 -14.55
N GLN A 67 -10.89 -6.62 -15.34
CA GLN A 67 -11.82 -6.65 -16.47
C GLN A 67 -13.28 -6.60 -16.01
N ASP A 68 -13.64 -7.36 -14.97
CA ASP A 68 -14.99 -7.38 -14.41
C ASP A 68 -15.43 -5.97 -13.95
N PHE A 69 -14.52 -5.21 -13.35
CA PHE A 69 -14.76 -3.83 -12.91
C PHE A 69 -14.52 -2.76 -13.99
N GLN A 70 -14.26 -3.17 -15.24
CA GLN A 70 -13.89 -2.27 -16.36
C GLN A 70 -12.80 -1.26 -15.95
N ALA A 71 -11.79 -1.74 -15.23
CA ALA A 71 -10.79 -0.90 -14.62
C ALA A 71 -9.91 -0.22 -15.68
N THR A 72 -9.73 1.09 -15.55
CA THR A 72 -8.92 1.89 -16.47
C THR A 72 -7.74 2.52 -15.72
N TYR A 73 -6.53 2.42 -16.28
CA TYR A 73 -5.37 3.10 -15.73
C TYR A 73 -5.34 4.55 -16.19
N GLU A 74 -5.28 5.49 -15.23
CA GLU A 74 -5.32 6.93 -15.48
C GLU A 74 -3.93 7.58 -15.42
N GLY A 75 -2.89 6.82 -15.06
CA GLY A 75 -1.53 7.33 -14.90
C GLY A 75 -1.30 8.01 -13.55
N GLY A 76 -0.37 8.96 -13.51
CA GLY A 76 -0.06 9.73 -12.32
C GLY A 76 0.86 9.03 -11.32
N PRO A 77 1.14 9.66 -10.17
CA PRO A 77 2.18 9.21 -9.26
C PRO A 77 1.83 7.88 -8.59
N GLY A 78 2.64 6.87 -8.88
CA GLY A 78 2.68 5.59 -8.20
C GLY A 78 3.68 5.55 -7.05
N ALA A 79 3.69 4.44 -6.33
CA ALA A 79 4.64 4.17 -5.26
C ALA A 79 4.93 2.67 -5.17
N ILE A 80 6.17 2.36 -4.84
CA ILE A 80 6.55 1.06 -4.27
C ILE A 80 6.75 1.30 -2.77
N GLN A 81 6.06 0.51 -1.94
CA GLN A 81 6.26 0.54 -0.50
C GLN A 81 6.93 -0.75 -0.09
N LEU A 82 8.03 -0.64 0.64
CA LEU A 82 8.69 -1.76 1.30
C LEU A 82 8.49 -1.57 2.79
N ILE A 83 7.92 -2.56 3.47
CA ILE A 83 7.52 -2.46 4.86
C ILE A 83 8.08 -3.67 5.60
N ARG A 84 8.66 -3.42 6.77
CA ARG A 84 9.07 -4.44 7.72
C ARG A 84 8.23 -4.29 8.97
N TYR A 85 7.30 -5.22 9.16
CA TYR A 85 6.52 -5.32 10.38
C TYR A 85 7.33 -6.03 11.45
N HIS A 86 7.72 -5.30 12.48
CA HIS A 86 8.38 -5.84 13.67
C HIS A 86 7.38 -6.51 14.61
N GLU A 87 6.16 -5.96 14.69
CA GLU A 87 5.09 -6.50 15.52
C GLU A 87 3.76 -6.44 14.76
N SER A 88 3.01 -7.53 14.78
CA SER A 88 1.64 -7.61 14.27
C SER A 88 0.90 -8.80 14.93
N PRO A 89 -0.44 -8.86 14.85
CA PRO A 89 -1.19 -10.01 15.38
C PRO A 89 -0.79 -11.36 14.77
N VAL A 90 -0.29 -11.36 13.53
CA VAL A 90 0.18 -12.56 12.82
C VAL A 90 1.69 -12.81 12.98
N GLY A 91 2.36 -12.06 13.86
CA GLY A 91 3.82 -12.07 14.03
C GLY A 91 4.56 -11.09 13.10
N PRO A 92 5.90 -11.03 13.16
CA PRO A 92 6.70 -10.19 12.28
C PRO A 92 6.67 -10.70 10.85
N TYR A 93 6.64 -9.78 9.87
CA TYR A 93 6.72 -10.10 8.45
C TYR A 93 7.17 -8.89 7.64
N ASP A 94 7.60 -9.13 6.40
CA ASP A 94 7.94 -8.08 5.45
C ASP A 94 6.89 -8.04 4.34
N GLU A 95 6.65 -6.86 3.79
CA GLU A 95 5.67 -6.60 2.75
C GLU A 95 6.23 -5.67 1.67
N LEU A 96 6.04 -6.04 0.40
CA LEU A 96 6.33 -5.19 -0.76
C LEU A 96 5.02 -4.90 -1.47
N ILE A 97 4.65 -3.64 -1.58
CA ILE A 97 3.42 -3.17 -2.23
C ILE A 97 3.79 -2.39 -3.47
N TYR A 98 3.10 -2.67 -4.58
CA TYR A 98 3.19 -1.89 -5.79
C TYR A 98 1.87 -1.22 -6.14
N VAL A 99 1.92 0.11 -6.21
CA VAL A 99 0.85 0.99 -6.63
C VAL A 99 1.31 1.71 -7.89
N PRO A 100 0.78 1.38 -9.09
CA PRO A 100 1.26 1.93 -10.35
C PRO A 100 0.80 3.36 -10.60
N GLY A 101 -0.22 3.83 -9.87
CA GLY A 101 -0.80 5.17 -10.04
C GLY A 101 -2.30 5.15 -9.80
N GLN A 102 -2.98 6.08 -10.44
CA GLN A 102 -4.43 6.24 -10.38
C GLN A 102 -5.13 5.23 -11.30
N MET A 103 -6.20 4.62 -10.81
CA MET A 103 -7.08 3.72 -11.55
C MET A 103 -8.53 4.12 -11.33
N SER A 104 -9.36 3.98 -12.35
CA SER A 104 -10.82 4.10 -12.25
C SER A 104 -11.49 2.74 -12.42
N TYR A 105 -12.62 2.58 -11.75
CA TYR A 105 -13.42 1.35 -11.70
C TYR A 105 -14.89 1.72 -11.91
N LYS A 106 -15.60 0.93 -12.72
CA LYS A 106 -17.05 1.07 -12.80
C LYS A 106 -17.73 0.27 -11.69
N SER A 107 -18.69 0.90 -11.03
CA SER A 107 -19.55 0.30 -10.03
C SER A 107 -20.99 0.74 -10.30
N GLY A 108 -21.75 -0.14 -10.97
CA GLY A 108 -23.05 0.22 -11.54
C GLY A 108 -22.94 1.38 -12.53
N ASP A 109 -23.76 2.40 -12.34
CA ASP A 109 -23.77 3.62 -13.17
C ASP A 109 -22.71 4.66 -12.76
N SER A 110 -21.96 4.39 -11.68
CA SER A 110 -20.94 5.30 -11.15
C SER A 110 -19.53 4.82 -11.45
N SER A 111 -18.59 5.78 -11.49
CA SER A 111 -17.15 5.51 -11.57
C SER A 111 -16.48 5.91 -10.26
N VAL A 112 -15.65 5.02 -9.72
CA VAL A 112 -14.82 5.27 -8.54
C VAL A 112 -13.38 5.33 -9.00
N SER A 113 -12.66 6.41 -8.69
CA SER A 113 -11.24 6.53 -9.00
C SER A 113 -10.40 6.57 -7.72
N GLY A 114 -9.29 5.86 -7.71
CA GLY A 114 -8.36 5.81 -6.59
C GLY A 114 -7.01 5.23 -6.96
N ARG A 115 -6.09 5.24 -5.99
CA ARG A 115 -4.86 4.44 -6.10
C ARG A 115 -5.15 3.01 -5.71
N SER A 116 -4.64 2.07 -6.51
CA SER A 116 -4.90 0.65 -6.29
C SER A 116 -3.62 -0.15 -6.18
N ILE A 117 -3.64 -1.09 -5.25
CA ILE A 117 -2.56 -2.06 -5.08
C ILE A 117 -2.75 -3.12 -6.16
N THR A 118 -1.81 -3.20 -7.09
CA THR A 118 -1.87 -4.16 -8.20
C THR A 118 -1.00 -5.38 -7.97
N ARG A 119 0.03 -5.24 -7.13
CA ARG A 119 0.84 -6.35 -6.63
C ARG A 119 1.21 -6.11 -5.19
N ILE A 120 1.24 -7.21 -4.45
CA ILE A 120 1.64 -7.22 -3.05
C ILE A 120 2.29 -8.56 -2.72
N TYR A 121 3.45 -8.50 -2.08
CA TYR A 121 4.23 -9.67 -1.69
C TYR A 121 4.48 -9.65 -0.20
N VAL A 122 4.41 -10.81 0.45
CA VAL A 122 4.62 -10.96 1.90
C VAL A 122 5.58 -12.09 2.21
N SER A 123 6.31 -11.97 3.32
CA SER A 123 7.32 -12.96 3.72
C SER A 123 6.79 -14.19 4.44
N SER A 124 5.53 -14.17 4.90
CA SER A 124 4.92 -15.24 5.69
C SER A 124 3.55 -15.65 5.16
N PHE A 125 3.19 -16.91 5.36
CA PHE A 125 1.92 -17.47 4.90
C PHE A 125 0.72 -16.93 5.70
N ALA A 126 0.90 -16.62 6.99
CA ALA A 126 -0.16 -16.08 7.84
C ALA A 126 -0.75 -14.74 7.34
N PRO A 127 0.05 -13.69 7.03
CA PRO A 127 -0.47 -12.46 6.44
C PRO A 127 -1.00 -12.67 5.01
N LEU A 128 -0.52 -13.67 4.25
CA LEU A 128 -1.07 -14.01 2.93
C LEU A 128 -2.51 -14.52 3.04
N THR A 129 -2.73 -15.53 3.88
CA THR A 129 -4.06 -16.14 4.05
C THR A 129 -5.05 -15.15 4.63
N ASN A 130 -4.65 -14.44 5.69
CA ASN A 130 -5.47 -13.41 6.32
C ASN A 130 -5.79 -12.26 5.36
N GLY A 131 -4.79 -11.76 4.62
CA GLY A 131 -4.98 -10.70 3.63
C GLY A 131 -5.95 -11.05 2.52
N ARG A 132 -5.86 -12.26 1.97
CA ARG A 132 -6.77 -12.76 0.93
C ARG A 132 -8.19 -12.98 1.47
N ARG A 133 -8.32 -13.55 2.67
CA ARG A 133 -9.61 -13.91 3.28
C ARG A 133 -10.38 -12.71 3.82
N ILE A 134 -9.72 -11.87 4.62
CA ILE A 134 -10.36 -10.81 5.40
C ILE A 134 -10.39 -9.48 4.63
N TRP A 135 -9.32 -9.18 3.87
CA TRP A 135 -9.16 -7.90 3.15
C TRP A 135 -9.25 -8.03 1.63
N ASN A 136 -9.55 -9.22 1.10
CA ASN A 136 -9.60 -9.51 -0.33
C ASN A 136 -8.40 -8.96 -1.12
N THR A 137 -7.21 -8.98 -0.50
CA THR A 137 -5.99 -8.43 -1.10
C THR A 137 -5.19 -9.55 -1.78
N PRO A 138 -4.74 -9.39 -3.03
CA PRO A 138 -4.04 -10.43 -3.81
C PRO A 138 -2.57 -10.59 -3.40
N LYS A 139 -2.34 -10.92 -2.12
CA LYS A 139 -0.99 -11.12 -1.58
C LYS A 139 -0.34 -12.36 -2.18
N HIS A 140 0.93 -12.30 -2.52
CA HIS A 140 1.74 -13.44 -2.94
C HIS A 140 2.87 -13.69 -1.95
N LEU A 141 3.34 -14.93 -1.85
CA LEU A 141 4.52 -15.23 -1.03
C LEU A 141 5.80 -14.79 -1.74
N ALA A 142 6.75 -14.26 -0.97
CA ALA A 142 8.10 -13.96 -1.43
C ALA A 142 9.10 -14.06 -0.29
N ARG A 143 10.37 -14.37 -0.60
CA ARG A 143 11.47 -14.28 0.36
C ARG A 143 12.06 -12.88 0.31
N PHE A 144 12.29 -12.30 1.47
CA PHE A 144 12.90 -10.99 1.62
C PHE A 144 14.29 -11.15 2.24
N GLU A 145 15.27 -10.50 1.65
CA GLU A 145 16.64 -10.46 2.16
C GLU A 145 17.06 -9.00 2.33
N PHE A 146 17.52 -8.66 3.53
CA PHE A 146 18.02 -7.33 3.84
C PHE A 146 19.45 -7.46 4.37
N THR A 147 20.40 -6.87 3.67
CA THR A 147 21.81 -6.94 4.01
C THR A 147 22.36 -5.52 4.17
N ARG A 148 22.85 -5.20 5.36
CA ARG A 148 23.61 -3.95 5.56
C ARG A 148 24.99 -4.12 4.96
N GLU A 149 25.44 -3.15 4.16
CA GLU A 149 26.76 -3.18 3.52
C GLU A 149 27.91 -3.13 4.56
N ALA A 150 27.75 -2.31 5.60
CA ALA A 150 28.68 -2.17 6.72
C ALA A 150 27.89 -2.20 8.05
N PRO A 151 27.76 -3.37 8.71
CA PRO A 151 26.94 -3.51 9.92
C PRO A 151 27.33 -2.60 11.09
N SER A 152 28.60 -2.15 11.12
CA SER A 152 29.15 -1.26 12.14
C SER A 152 28.80 0.22 11.93
N ASP A 153 28.41 0.62 10.72
CA ASP A 153 28.05 2.01 10.41
C ASP A 153 26.51 2.19 10.49
N PRO A 154 25.99 3.03 11.39
CA PRO A 154 24.56 3.31 11.48
C PRO A 154 23.97 3.98 10.23
N LEU A 155 24.79 4.62 9.40
CA LEU A 155 24.40 5.22 8.12
C LEU A 155 24.70 4.29 6.93
N SER A 156 25.06 3.04 7.19
CA SER A 156 25.29 2.06 6.13
C SER A 156 24.03 1.85 5.30
N PRO A 157 24.16 1.90 3.96
CA PRO A 157 23.10 1.45 3.06
C PRO A 157 22.69 0.01 3.34
N THR A 158 21.41 -0.27 3.10
CA THR A 158 20.81 -1.60 3.20
C THR A 158 20.40 -2.06 1.81
N LEU A 159 20.99 -3.15 1.34
CA LEU A 159 20.58 -3.83 0.13
C LEU A 159 19.36 -4.70 0.44
N VAL A 160 18.31 -4.55 -0.33
CA VAL A 160 17.10 -5.36 -0.24
C VAL A 160 16.90 -6.12 -1.52
N SER A 161 16.63 -7.42 -1.40
CA SER A 161 16.27 -8.30 -2.51
C SER A 161 15.01 -9.07 -2.16
N VAL A 162 14.09 -9.17 -3.12
CA VAL A 162 12.81 -9.87 -2.96
C VAL A 162 12.68 -10.93 -4.04
N TYR A 163 12.47 -12.17 -3.62
CA TYR A 163 12.42 -13.36 -4.48
C TYR A 163 11.00 -13.92 -4.49
N PRO A 164 10.32 -14.01 -5.64
CA PRO A 164 8.97 -14.58 -5.71
C PRO A 164 8.97 -16.02 -5.22
N SER A 165 7.88 -16.41 -4.58
CA SER A 165 7.55 -17.83 -4.49
C SER A 165 7.13 -18.36 -5.86
N LEU A 166 7.53 -19.60 -6.15
CA LEU A 166 7.08 -20.39 -7.29
C LEU A 166 5.77 -21.13 -6.98
N SER A 167 5.44 -21.30 -5.70
CA SER A 167 4.25 -22.01 -5.22
C SER A 167 3.55 -21.30 -4.06
N ASP A 168 2.22 -21.31 -4.04
CA ASP A 168 1.42 -20.82 -2.91
C ASP A 168 1.23 -21.95 -1.87
N SER A 169 2.32 -22.35 -1.21
CA SER A 169 2.33 -23.39 -0.15
C SER A 169 2.90 -22.84 1.16
N PRO A 170 2.62 -23.47 2.32
CA PRO A 170 3.25 -23.11 3.60
C PRO A 170 4.78 -23.32 3.59
N THR A 171 5.26 -24.23 2.74
CA THR A 171 6.67 -24.49 2.46
C THR A 171 6.98 -24.10 1.02
N PRO A 172 7.08 -22.80 0.72
CA PRO A 172 7.28 -22.31 -0.65
C PRO A 172 8.70 -22.58 -1.15
N GLU A 173 8.82 -22.89 -2.44
CA GLU A 173 10.08 -22.78 -3.16
C GLU A 173 10.20 -21.37 -3.75
N PHE A 174 11.37 -20.76 -3.62
CA PHE A 174 11.61 -19.40 -4.09
C PHE A 174 12.45 -19.40 -5.36
N SER A 175 12.15 -18.46 -6.25
CA SER A 175 12.98 -18.18 -7.43
C SER A 175 14.42 -17.83 -7.00
N PRO A 176 15.46 -18.33 -7.70
CA PRO A 176 16.83 -17.90 -7.47
C PRO A 176 17.06 -16.44 -7.88
N ASP A 177 16.28 -15.96 -8.86
CA ASP A 177 16.38 -14.59 -9.36
C ASP A 177 15.42 -13.66 -8.58
N PRO A 178 15.94 -12.53 -8.04
CA PRO A 178 15.10 -11.57 -7.35
C PRO A 178 14.26 -10.75 -8.34
N MET A 179 12.97 -10.59 -8.07
CA MET A 179 12.10 -9.73 -8.88
C MET A 179 12.32 -8.24 -8.61
N PHE A 180 12.78 -7.92 -7.40
CA PHE A 180 12.95 -6.55 -6.93
C PHE A 180 14.23 -6.46 -6.13
N ARG A 181 15.04 -5.44 -6.46
CA ARG A 181 16.26 -5.10 -5.73
C ARG A 181 16.32 -3.59 -5.54
N ALA A 182 16.61 -3.17 -4.33
CA ALA A 182 16.81 -1.76 -4.01
C ALA A 182 17.98 -1.59 -3.05
N ARG A 183 18.73 -0.51 -3.24
CA ARG A 183 19.75 -0.07 -2.29
C ARG A 183 19.22 1.13 -1.52
N LEU A 184 18.84 0.88 -0.27
CA LEU A 184 18.26 1.88 0.62
C LEU A 184 19.41 2.65 1.26
N VAL A 185 19.56 3.93 0.88
CA VAL A 185 20.62 4.80 1.39
C VAL A 185 20.00 5.74 2.44
N PRO A 186 20.44 5.68 3.71
CA PRO A 186 20.00 6.63 4.72
C PRO A 186 20.35 8.05 4.30
N SER A 187 19.36 8.96 4.30
CA SER A 187 19.64 10.37 4.06
C SER A 187 20.32 10.97 5.29
N ARG A 188 21.39 11.73 5.06
CA ARG A 188 22.05 12.51 6.12
C ARG A 188 21.28 13.78 6.48
N TYR A 189 20.35 14.19 5.62
CA TYR A 189 19.67 15.49 5.72
C TYR A 189 18.18 15.36 6.07
N LEU A 190 17.57 14.18 5.87
CA LEU A 190 16.17 13.93 6.21
C LEU A 190 16.13 12.97 7.39
N PRO A 191 15.51 13.35 8.52
CA PRO A 191 15.37 12.46 9.66
C PRO A 191 14.39 11.32 9.34
N SER A 192 14.57 10.16 9.97
CA SER A 192 13.54 9.13 10.00
C SER A 192 12.34 9.66 10.79
N ILE A 193 11.21 9.89 10.11
CA ILE A 193 10.00 10.42 10.74
C ILE A 193 9.17 9.25 11.27
N PRO A 194 8.94 9.12 12.58
CA PRO A 194 8.05 8.11 13.12
C PRO A 194 6.60 8.43 12.75
N PHE A 195 5.95 7.57 11.97
CA PHE A 195 4.53 7.69 11.65
C PHE A 195 3.69 6.90 12.66
N ASN A 196 2.89 7.61 13.47
CA ASN A 196 1.92 6.96 14.34
C ASN A 196 0.62 6.67 13.55
N LEU A 197 0.43 5.40 13.14
CA LEU A 197 -0.74 4.97 12.38
C LEU A 197 -2.04 4.87 13.22
N SER A 198 -1.97 5.00 14.55
CA SER A 198 -3.17 4.87 15.42
C SER A 198 -4.20 5.99 15.23
N SER A 199 -3.76 7.17 14.81
CA SER A 199 -4.64 8.30 14.42
C SER A 199 -5.07 8.24 12.95
N ALA A 200 -4.31 7.52 12.10
CA ALA A 200 -4.63 7.37 10.67
C ALA A 200 -5.84 6.47 10.42
N PHE A 201 -6.20 5.57 11.36
CA PHE A 201 -7.39 4.72 11.26
C PHE A 201 -8.73 5.45 11.53
N ARG A 202 -8.72 6.72 11.96
CA ARG A 202 -9.91 7.59 11.93
C ARG A 202 -10.06 8.41 10.65
N VAL A 203 -9.10 8.31 9.74
CA VAL A 203 -9.32 8.69 8.35
C VAL A 203 -9.99 7.48 7.71
N ARG A 204 -11.33 7.52 7.59
CA ARG A 204 -11.99 6.75 6.53
C ARG A 204 -11.20 7.09 5.27
N TYR A 205 -10.63 6.10 4.58
CA TYR A 205 -10.13 6.29 3.23
C TYR A 205 -11.34 6.61 2.33
N SER A 206 -11.87 7.82 2.46
CA SER A 206 -12.62 8.52 1.46
C SER A 206 -11.56 9.34 0.75
N ILE A 207 -11.19 8.89 -0.44
CA ILE A 207 -10.43 9.72 -1.38
C ILE A 207 -11.37 10.86 -1.77
N ARG A 208 -11.42 11.90 -0.94
CA ARG A 208 -11.77 13.25 -1.35
C ARG A 208 -10.64 14.13 -0.90
N GLU A 209 -10.02 14.75 -1.90
CA GLU A 209 -8.91 15.69 -1.82
C GLU A 209 -9.04 16.66 -0.64
N CYS A 210 -7.90 16.95 0.00
CA CYS A 210 -7.53 18.30 0.41
C CYS A 210 -6.08 18.29 0.91
N PHE A 211 -5.15 18.84 0.12
CA PHE A 211 -4.16 19.75 0.67
C PHE A 211 -4.03 20.93 -0.29
N ASN A 212 -4.87 21.92 -0.03
CA ASN A 212 -4.66 23.29 -0.46
C ASN A 212 -3.61 23.88 0.49
N LEU A 213 -2.36 24.00 0.07
CA LEU A 213 -1.40 24.86 0.74
C LEU A 213 -1.65 26.29 0.25
N ARG A 214 -2.40 27.08 1.02
CA ARG A 214 -2.36 28.54 0.94
C ARG A 214 -1.37 29.04 1.97
N CYS A 215 -0.36 29.78 1.51
CA CYS A 215 0.34 30.78 2.32
C CYS A 215 0.02 32.18 1.73
N PRO A 216 -0.16 33.24 2.55
CA PRO A 216 -0.85 34.45 2.13
C PRO A 216 0.06 35.63 1.71
N SER A 217 -0.45 36.36 0.72
CA SER A 217 -0.47 37.83 0.50
C SER A 217 0.80 38.69 0.53
N LEU A 218 0.93 39.51 -0.51
CA LEU A 218 1.29 40.96 -0.56
C LEU A 218 1.51 41.27 -2.06
N TRP A 219 0.78 42.12 -2.79
CA TRP A 219 0.30 43.50 -2.61
C TRP A 219 -0.97 43.66 -3.50
N GLY A 220 -1.97 44.52 -3.35
CA GLY A 220 -2.29 45.66 -2.49
C GLY A 220 -3.61 46.27 -3.01
N GLN A 221 -4.40 46.85 -2.10
CA GLN A 221 -5.64 47.65 -2.21
C GLN A 221 -5.79 48.54 -3.49
N LYS A 222 -6.96 49.01 -3.97
CA LYS A 222 -8.23 49.45 -3.33
C LYS A 222 -9.30 49.78 -4.41
N SER A 223 -10.58 49.76 -3.99
CA SER A 223 -11.79 50.47 -4.51
C SER A 223 -12.16 50.32 -6.00
N GLY A 224 -13.41 50.19 -6.44
CA GLY A 224 -14.73 50.44 -5.86
C GLY A 224 -15.68 50.78 -7.03
N SER A 225 -16.92 50.27 -6.94
CA SER A 225 -18.17 50.73 -7.56
C SER A 225 -18.39 50.81 -9.10
N GLN A 226 -19.68 50.63 -9.42
CA GLN A 226 -20.45 50.93 -10.65
C GLN A 226 -20.46 49.83 -11.73
N LEU A 227 -21.57 49.10 -11.92
CA LEU A 227 -22.80 49.51 -12.66
C LEU A 227 -22.50 50.00 -14.08
N LYS A 228 -22.67 49.09 -15.04
CA LYS A 228 -23.60 49.22 -16.17
C LYS A 228 -23.85 47.86 -16.80
#